data_AF-A0A349B0R8-F1
#
_entry.id   AF-A0A349B0R8-F1
#
_cell.length_a   1.000
_cell.length_b   1.000
_cell.length_c   1.000
_cell.angle_alpha   90.00
_cell.angle_beta   90.00
_cell.angle_gamma   90.00
#
_symmetry.space_group_name_H-M   'P 1'
#
loop_
_entity.id
_entity.type
_entity.pdbx_description
1 polymer ?
#
loop_
_entity_poly.entity_id
_entity_poly.type
_entity_poly.pdbx_seq_one_letter_code
_entity_poly.pdbx_strand_id
1 'polypeptide(L)' 'MADVAARLGVDANYASQYRLRLLAADVIRPAGRGLVAFELPYLRDYLREHVTLSLPDRAKIEAPPTATPDDEPPRLSL' A
#
# COMPACT_ATOMS: atom_id res chain seq x y z
N MET A 1 -2.03 -12.14 3.16
CA MET A 1 -2.30 -10.68 3.07
C MET A 1 -3.39 -10.23 4.03
N ALA A 2 -4.28 -11.12 4.50
CA ALA A 2 -5.28 -10.81 5.52
C ALA A 2 -4.69 -10.14 6.78
N ASP A 3 -3.56 -10.63 7.31
CA ASP A 3 -2.96 -10.06 8.53
C ASP A 3 -2.49 -8.61 8.36
N VAL A 4 -1.94 -8.27 7.19
CA VAL A 4 -1.54 -6.90 6.84
C VAL A 4 -2.76 -6.01 6.69
N ALA A 5 -3.78 -6.50 5.99
CA ALA A 5 -5.03 -5.79 5.76
C ALA A 5 -5.76 -5.50 7.08
N ALA A 6 -5.85 -6.49 7.98
CA ALA A 6 -6.43 -6.36 9.30
C ALA A 6 -5.70 -5.34 10.17
N ARG A 7 -4.35 -5.33 10.16
CA ARG A 7 -3.54 -4.35 10.88
C ARG A 7 -3.66 -2.93 10.32
N LEU A 8 -3.84 -2.81 9.01
CA LEU A 8 -4.05 -1.52 8.33
C LEU A 8 -5.51 -1.07 8.38
N GLY A 9 -6.45 -1.93 8.79
CA GLY A 9 -7.88 -1.65 8.80
C GLY A 9 -8.48 -1.50 7.39
N VAL A 10 -7.91 -2.16 6.39
CA VAL A 10 -8.35 -2.07 4.99
C VAL A 10 -8.81 -3.43 4.47
N ASP A 11 -9.52 -3.44 3.34
CA ASP A 11 -9.90 -4.67 2.66
C ASP A 11 -8.68 -5.48 2.16
N ALA A 12 -8.81 -6.81 2.17
CA ALA A 12 -7.72 -7.72 1.80
C ALA A 12 -7.35 -7.66 0.32
N ASN A 13 -8.33 -7.45 -0.57
CA ASN A 13 -8.10 -7.28 -2.01
C ASN A 13 -7.42 -5.92 -2.27
N TYR A 14 -7.90 -4.87 -1.61
CA TYR A 14 -7.26 -3.54 -1.67
C TYR A 14 -5.80 -3.58 -1.21
N ALA A 15 -5.53 -4.20 -0.05
CA ALA A 15 -4.17 -4.38 0.44
C ALA A 15 -3.29 -5.17 -0.54
N SER A 16 -3.85 -6.17 -1.21
CA SER A 16 -3.13 -6.98 -2.20
C SER A 16 -2.76 -6.16 -3.45
N GLN A 17 -3.69 -5.37 -3.98
CA GLN A 17 -3.44 -4.50 -5.14
C GLN A 17 -2.41 -3.41 -4.81
N TYR A 18 -2.58 -2.75 -3.66
CA TYR A 18 -1.65 -1.72 -3.23
C TYR A 18 -0.24 -2.28 -2.97
N ARG A 19 -0.15 -3.50 -2.42
CA ARG A 19 1.11 -4.22 -2.28
C ARG A 19 1.80 -4.43 -3.63
N LEU A 20 1.08 -4.83 -4.68
CA LEU A 20 1.66 -5.02 -6.01
C LEU A 20 2.26 -3.73 -6.55
N ARG A 21 1.58 -2.60 -6.35
CA ARG A 21 2.09 -1.27 -6.75
C ARG A 21 3.36 -0.90 -5.99
N LEU A 22 3.37 -1.12 -4.67
CA LEU A 22 4.55 -0.81 -3.84
C LEU A 22 5.74 -1.74 -4.14
N LEU A 23 5.48 -2.99 -4.54
CA LEU A 23 6.52 -3.91 -5.03
C LEU A 23 7.05 -3.44 -6.39
N ALA A 24 6.17 -3.07 -7.32
CA ALA A 24 6.57 -2.59 -8.65
C ALA A 24 7.38 -1.29 -8.61
N ALA A 25 7.20 -0.48 -7.56
CA ALA A 25 7.96 0.74 -7.31
C ALA A 25 9.23 0.51 -6.46
N ASP A 26 9.60 -0.74 -6.16
CA ASP A 26 10.73 -1.10 -5.28
C ASP A 26 10.70 -0.39 -3.92
N VAL A 27 9.51 -0.12 -3.39
CA VAL A 27 9.33 0.53 -2.08
C VAL A 27 9.33 -0.51 -0.95
N ILE A 28 8.78 -1.70 -1.22
CA ILE A 28 8.65 -2.78 -0.24
C ILE A 28 9.11 -4.11 -0.82
N ARG A 29 9.46 -5.05 0.06
CA ARG A 29 9.71 -6.45 -0.26
C ARG A 29 8.92 -7.43 0.62
N PRO A 30 8.69 -8.67 0.14
CA PRO A 30 8.21 -9.75 1.00
C PRO A 30 9.18 -10.00 2.17
N ALA A 31 8.65 -10.01 3.41
CA ALA A 31 9.42 -10.28 4.63
C ALA A 31 8.92 -11.52 5.39
N GLY A 32 7.99 -12.28 4.81
CA GLY A 32 7.37 -13.45 5.41
C GLY A 32 5.86 -13.50 5.15
N ARG A 33 5.20 -14.52 5.69
CA ARG A 33 3.74 -14.67 5.58
C ARG A 33 3.07 -13.50 6.30
N GLY A 34 2.31 -12.69 5.55
CA GLY A 34 1.62 -11.53 6.12
C GLY A 34 2.55 -10.41 6.58
N LEU A 35 3.80 -10.37 6.10
CA LEU A 35 4.77 -9.35 6.47
C LEU A 35 5.43 -8.71 5.24
N VAL A 36 5.68 -7.41 5.34
CA VAL A 36 6.40 -6.60 4.36
C VAL A 36 7.49 -5.80 5.06
N ALA A 37 8.63 -5.67 4.41
CA ALA A 37 9.70 -4.76 4.82
C ALA A 37 9.84 -3.67 3.77
N PHE A 38 10.34 -2.50 4.17
CA PHE A 38 10.73 -1.47 3.23
C PHE A 38 12.04 -1.89 2.55
N GLU A 39 12.15 -1.57 1.26
CA GLU A 39 13.38 -1.81 0.51
C GLU A 39 14.47 -0.84 0.93
N LEU A 40 14.09 0.42 1.10
CA LEU A 40 14.99 1.49 1.50
C LEU A 40 15.30 1.42 2.99
N PRO A 41 16.59 1.35 3.37
CA PRO A 41 17.00 1.50 4.77
C PRO A 41 16.60 2.89 5.28
N TYR A 42 16.24 2.99 6.56
CA TYR A 42 15.79 4.23 7.23
C TYR A 42 14.47 4.84 6.73
N LEU A 43 13.86 4.35 5.65
CA LEU A 43 12.54 4.82 5.20
C LEU A 43 11.49 4.68 6.30
N ARG A 44 11.57 3.61 7.09
CA ARG A 44 10.70 3.42 8.26
C ARG A 44 10.83 4.55 9.28
N ASP A 45 12.07 4.94 9.58
CA ASP A 45 12.36 5.91 10.62
C ASP A 45 11.99 7.31 10.13
N TYR A 46 12.33 7.63 8.88
CA TYR A 46 11.87 8.83 8.19
C TYR A 46 10.34 8.97 8.19
N LEU A 47 9.62 7.91 7.81
CA LEU A 47 8.15 7.92 7.87
C LEU A 47 7.65 8.06 9.30
N ARG A 48 8.27 7.46 10.32
CA ARG A 48 7.83 7.64 11.72
C ARG A 48 8.06 9.06 12.24
N GLU A 49 9.16 9.68 11.84
CA GLU A 49 9.54 11.02 12.27
C GLU A 49 8.80 12.11 11.49
N HIS A 50 8.33 11.83 10.27
CA HIS A 50 7.69 12.82 9.39
C HIS A 50 6.23 12.51 9.05
N VAL A 51 5.69 11.36 9.47
CA VAL A 51 4.25 11.11 9.46
C VAL A 51 3.62 11.93 10.59
N THR A 52 3.44 13.21 10.28
CA THR A 52 2.31 14.01 10.75
C THR A 52 1.16 13.83 9.75
N LEU A 53 0.83 12.59 9.35
CA LEU A 53 -0.46 12.38 8.71
C LEU A 53 -1.50 12.51 9.82
N SER A 54 -2.11 13.70 9.86
CA SER A 54 -3.54 13.82 10.11
C SER A 54 -4.19 12.55 9.59
N LEU A 55 -4.58 11.64 10.49
CA LEU A 55 -5.54 10.62 10.17
C LEU A 55 -6.77 11.45 9.78
N PRO A 56 -7.15 11.57 8.49
CA PRO A 56 -8.52 11.94 8.26
C PRO A 56 -9.31 10.85 8.99
N ASP A 57 -10.28 11.30 9.78
CA ASP A 57 -11.31 10.49 10.43
C ASP A 57 -11.46 9.13 9.74
N ARG A 58 -11.39 8.02 10.47
CA ARG A 58 -11.31 6.65 9.91
C ARG A 58 -12.38 6.36 8.84
N ALA A 59 -13.46 7.14 8.84
CA ALA A 59 -14.48 7.24 7.80
C ALA A 59 -13.98 7.68 6.40
N LYS A 60 -12.78 8.26 6.24
CA LYS A 60 -12.21 8.69 4.95
C LYS A 60 -11.26 7.66 4.32
N ILE A 61 -10.95 6.58 5.03
CA ILE A 61 -10.41 5.34 4.45
C ILE A 61 -11.59 4.38 4.18
N GLU A 62 -12.83 4.89 4.09
CA GLU A 62 -13.86 4.21 3.33
C GLU A 62 -13.42 4.25 1.86
N ALA A 63 -13.49 3.08 1.20
CA ALA A 63 -12.82 2.76 -0.05
C ALA A 63 -12.82 3.91 -1.08
N PRO A 64 -11.73 4.09 -1.86
CA PRO A 64 -11.81 4.97 -3.04
C PRO A 64 -13.00 4.50 -3.90
N PRO A 65 -13.86 5.43 -4.37
CA PRO A 65 -15.04 5.09 -5.15
C PRO A 65 -14.58 4.45 -6.45
N THR A 66 -14.64 3.12 -6.50
CA THR A 66 -14.34 2.31 -7.69
C THR A 66 -12.88 2.46 -8.13
N ALA A 67 -12.12 1.37 -8.08
CA ALA A 67 -11.11 1.19 -9.13
C ALA A 67 -11.90 1.13 -10.44
N THR A 68 -12.12 2.28 -11.07
CA THR A 68 -12.65 2.35 -12.42
C THR A 68 -11.74 1.46 -13.28
N PRO A 69 -12.28 0.56 -14.12
CA PRO A 69 -11.47 -0.33 -14.97
C PRO A 69 -10.59 0.40 -16.00
N ASP A 70 -10.57 1.74 -15.99
CA ASP A 70 -9.98 2.61 -17.02
C ASP A 70 -8.57 3.13 -16.67
N ASP A 71 -8.01 2.78 -15.50
CA ASP A 71 -6.61 3.12 -15.15
C ASP A 71 -5.66 1.98 -15.61
N GLU A 72 -5.79 1.57 -16.89
CA GLU A 72 -4.81 0.68 -17.54
C GLU A 72 -3.51 1.49 -17.71
N PRO A 73 -2.35 1.05 -17.16
CA PRO A 73 -1.09 1.72 -17.46
C PRO A 73 -0.88 1.65 -18.97
N PRO A 74 -0.38 2.73 -19.64
CA PRO A 74 -0.16 2.68 -21.07
C PRO A 74 0.71 1.48 -21.36
N ARG A 75 0.18 0.54 -22.14
CA ARG A 75 0.96 -0.56 -22.68
C ARG A 75 2.06 0.07 -23.49
N LEU A 76 3.28 0.08 -22.95
CA LEU A 76 4.50 0.33 -23.71
C LEU A 76 4.57 -0.79 -24.74
N SER A 77 3.98 -0.50 -25.89
CA SER A 77 4.05 -1.32 -27.09
C SER A 77 5.45 -1.08 -27.64
N LEU A 78 6.30 -2.10 -27.51
CA LEU A 78 7.56 -2.18 -28.25
C LEU A 78 7.29 -2.66 -29.67
#